data_AF-A0A7W0SE60-F1
#
_entry.id   AF-A0A7W0SE60-F1
#
_cell.length_a   1.000
_cell.length_b   1.000
_cell.length_c   1.000
_cell.angle_alpha   90.00
_cell.angle_beta   90.00
_cell.angle_gamma   90.00
#
_symmetry.space_group_name_H-M   'P 1'
#
loop_
_entity.id
_entity.type
_entity.pdbx_description
1 polymer ?
#
loop_
_entity_poly.entity_id
_entity_poly.type
_entity_poly.pdbx_seq_one_letter_code
_entity_poly.pdbx_strand_id
1 'polypeptide(L)'
;MSPKAEQALHSSVPSVPSVAKVFVRRVVGETVEDDSPDVLAVEEPLEIRIGISQSEHRAISITMRTPGEDAELAAGFLFTEGILTSPDQVKQIRHCGLKIGKGTSVVDRADALNSNT
;
A
#
# COMPACT_ATOMS: atom_id res chain seq x y z
N MET A 1 -30.81 17.56 -20.66
CA MET A 1 -29.42 18.07 -20.66
C MET A 1 -28.84 17.79 -19.28
N SER A 2 -28.03 16.74 -19.18
CA SER A 2 -27.27 16.45 -17.97
C SER A 2 -25.83 16.92 -18.20
N PRO A 3 -25.24 17.63 -17.24
CA PRO A 3 -23.93 17.22 -16.72
C PRO A 3 -23.88 17.44 -15.18
N LYS A 4 -23.08 16.81 -14.32
CA LYS A 4 -21.87 16.01 -14.41
C LYS A 4 -21.92 14.93 -13.31
N ALA A 5 -21.57 13.70 -13.63
CA ALA A 5 -21.24 12.67 -12.64
C ALA A 5 -19.73 12.46 -12.68
N GLU A 6 -18.98 13.33 -11.99
CA GLU A 6 -17.52 13.25 -11.92
C GLU A 6 -17.04 13.73 -10.55
N GLN A 7 -17.56 13.15 -9.47
CA GLN A 7 -17.01 13.37 -8.12
C GLN A 7 -17.60 12.38 -7.10
N ALA A 8 -17.18 11.13 -7.13
CA ALA A 8 -17.36 10.21 -5.99
C ALA A 8 -16.61 8.90 -6.20
N LEU A 9 -15.28 8.85 -6.04
CA LEU A 9 -14.55 7.58 -5.96
C LEU A 9 -13.11 7.69 -5.41
N HIS A 10 -12.89 8.56 -4.42
CA HIS A 10 -11.70 8.46 -3.56
C HIS A 10 -12.17 8.01 -2.18
N SER A 11 -12.31 6.69 -1.97
CA SER A 11 -12.42 6.16 -0.62
C SER A 11 -11.10 6.46 0.08
N SER A 12 -11.08 7.49 0.94
CA SER A 12 -9.88 7.92 1.66
C SER A 12 -9.47 6.82 2.65
N VAL A 13 -8.57 5.95 2.22
CA VAL A 13 -7.79 5.08 3.10
C VAL A 13 -6.96 6.03 3.98
N PRO A 14 -6.99 5.91 5.32
CA PRO A 14 -6.13 6.73 6.17
C PRO A 14 -4.67 6.47 5.78
N SER A 15 -3.96 7.53 5.42
CA SER A 15 -2.57 7.45 5.01
C SER A 15 -1.70 7.05 6.19
N VAL A 16 -1.07 5.88 6.11
CA VAL A 16 0.07 5.56 6.98
C VAL A 16 1.17 6.57 6.68
N PRO A 17 1.88 7.11 7.68
CA PRO A 17 3.00 8.01 7.41
C PRO A 17 4.13 7.29 6.69
N SER A 18 4.71 7.94 5.68
CA SER A 18 5.89 7.45 4.94
C SER A 18 7.20 7.55 5.73
N VAL A 19 7.19 8.29 6.84
CA VAL A 19 8.34 8.51 7.71
C VAL A 19 7.97 8.45 9.18
N ALA A 20 8.90 8.02 10.02
CA ALA A 20 8.78 7.97 11.47
C ALA A 20 9.95 8.71 12.13
N LYS A 21 9.65 9.48 13.18
CA LYS A 21 10.68 10.07 14.06
C LYS A 21 11.07 9.04 15.11
N VAL A 22 12.35 8.70 15.15
CA VAL A 22 12.89 7.71 16.10
C VAL A 22 14.17 8.25 16.71
N PHE A 23 14.53 7.78 17.90
CA PHE A 23 15.83 8.08 18.50
C PHE A 23 16.85 7.06 18.01
N VAL A 24 17.97 7.56 17.50
CA VAL A 24 19.10 6.76 17.04
C VAL A 24 20.35 7.15 17.80
N ARG A 25 21.33 6.25 17.80
CA ARG A 25 22.65 6.51 18.37
C ARG A 25 23.69 6.55 17.26
N ARG A 26 24.43 7.65 17.16
CA ARG A 26 25.48 7.82 16.16
C ARG A 26 26.80 7.27 16.69
N VAL A 27 27.53 6.54 15.84
CA VAL A 27 28.88 6.05 16.15
C VAL A 27 29.87 6.75 15.22
N VAL A 28 30.88 7.40 15.79
CA VAL A 28 31.95 8.12 15.08
C VAL A 28 33.30 7.56 15.54
N GLY A 29 33.90 6.69 14.72
CA GLY A 29 35.09 5.95 15.12
C GLY A 29 34.80 5.03 16.30
N GLU A 30 35.54 5.18 17.40
CA GLU A 30 35.31 4.47 18.67
C GLU A 30 34.35 5.22 19.62
N THR A 31 33.91 6.43 19.25
CA THR A 31 32.99 7.23 20.07
C THR A 31 31.55 6.91 19.71
N VAL A 32 30.72 6.73 20.74
CA VAL A 32 29.28 6.59 20.61
C VAL A 32 28.63 7.84 21.21
N GLU A 33 27.91 8.60 20.39
CA GLU A 33 27.20 9.81 20.80
C GLU A 33 25.91 9.48 21.57
N ASP A 34 25.31 10.47 22.23
CA ASP A 34 24.01 10.32 22.89
C ASP A 34 22.87 10.10 21.89
N ASP A 35 21.74 9.58 22.39
CA ASP A 35 20.55 9.37 21.58
C ASP A 35 20.05 10.71 21.00
N SER A 36 19.84 10.74 19.68
CA SER A 36 19.36 11.92 18.96
C SER A 36 18.18 11.57 18.06
N PRO A 37 17.23 12.48 17.84
CA PRO A 37 16.09 12.22 16.96
C PRO A 37 16.55 12.19 15.49
N ASP A 38 16.07 11.20 14.75
CA ASP A 38 16.24 11.08 13.30
C ASP A 38 14.89 10.73 12.64
N VAL A 39 14.80 10.94 11.33
CA VAL A 39 13.63 10.66 10.51
C VAL A 39 13.95 9.48 9.61
N LEU A 40 13.29 8.34 9.84
CA LEU A 40 13.47 7.14 9.03
C LEU A 40 12.26 6.92 8.13
N ALA A 41 12.50 6.34 6.95
CA ALA A 41 11.43 5.87 6.08
C ALA A 41 10.69 4.70 6.75
N VAL A 42 9.37 4.69 6.60
CA VAL A 42 8.52 3.56 6.98
C VAL A 42 8.44 2.60 5.80
N GLU A 43 8.43 1.30 6.08
CA GLU A 43 8.11 0.26 5.12
C GLU A 43 6.88 -0.54 5.56
N GLU A 44 6.00 -0.85 4.60
CA GLU A 44 4.86 -1.72 4.78
C GLU A 44 4.74 -2.70 3.61
N PRO A 45 4.22 -3.90 3.85
CA PRO A 45 3.94 -4.84 2.77
C PRO A 45 2.76 -4.33 1.92
N LEU A 46 2.91 -4.39 0.60
CA LEU A 46 1.84 -4.21 -0.37
C LEU A 46 1.69 -5.50 -1.19
N GLU A 47 0.52 -6.13 -1.11
CA GLU A 47 0.15 -7.25 -1.97
C GLU A 47 -0.52 -6.72 -3.25
N ILE A 48 0.04 -7.08 -4.41
CA ILE A 48 -0.53 -6.75 -5.72
C ILE A 48 -1.36 -7.95 -6.19
N ARG A 49 -2.63 -7.69 -6.49
CA ARG A 49 -3.59 -8.70 -6.96
C ARG A 49 -4.21 -8.28 -8.30
N ILE A 50 -4.46 -9.25 -9.17
CA ILE A 50 -5.17 -9.05 -10.45
C ILE A 50 -6.55 -9.68 -10.36
N GLY A 51 -7.59 -8.93 -10.76
CA GLY A 51 -8.94 -9.46 -10.91
C GLY A 51 -9.06 -10.37 -12.13
N ILE A 52 -9.44 -11.63 -11.91
CA ILE A 52 -9.67 -12.64 -12.97
C ILE A 52 -11.15 -12.68 -13.37
N SER A 53 -12.04 -12.53 -12.38
CA SER A 53 -13.48 -12.38 -12.56
C SER A 53 -14.02 -11.34 -11.56
N GLN A 54 -15.33 -11.11 -11.52
CA GLN A 54 -15.92 -10.15 -10.57
C GLN A 54 -15.71 -10.53 -9.10
N SER A 55 -15.51 -11.81 -8.80
CA SER A 55 -15.37 -12.33 -7.44
C SER A 55 -14.03 -13.01 -7.18
N GLU A 56 -13.16 -13.15 -8.18
CA GLU A 56 -11.90 -13.86 -8.07
C GLU A 56 -10.71 -12.94 -8.37
N HIS A 57 -9.77 -12.92 -7.44
CA HIS A 57 -8.54 -12.13 -7.52
C HIS A 57 -7.34 -13.02 -7.23
N ARG A 58 -6.31 -12.91 -8.07
CA ARG A 58 -5.05 -13.67 -7.94
C ARG A 58 -3.95 -12.77 -7.40
N ALA A 59 -3.30 -13.18 -6.31
CA ALA A 59 -2.08 -12.53 -5.83
C ALA A 59 -0.92 -12.80 -6.79
N ILE A 60 -0.18 -11.75 -7.14
CA ILE A 60 0.95 -11.80 -8.07
C ILE A 60 2.27 -11.63 -7.33
N SER A 61 2.32 -10.68 -6.40
CA SER A 61 3.53 -10.34 -5.66
C SER A 61 3.18 -9.65 -4.34
N ILE A 62 4.10 -9.75 -3.39
CA ILE A 62 4.14 -8.92 -2.18
C ILE A 62 5.48 -8.18 -2.22
N THR A 63 5.44 -6.85 -2.08
CA THR A 63 6.65 -6.02 -2.00
C THR A 63 6.62 -5.15 -0.75
N MET A 64 7.79 -4.84 -0.21
CA MET A 64 7.92 -3.78 0.79
C MET A 64 7.90 -2.45 0.05
N ARG A 65 7.10 -1.51 0.54
CA ARG A 65 7.00 -0.16 -0.01
C ARG A 65 6.99 0.87 1.10
N THR A 66 7.36 2.10 0.78
CA THR A 66 7.06 3.26 1.61
C THR A 66 5.64 3.78 1.36
N PRO A 67 4.80 3.90 2.39
CA PRO A 67 3.74 4.89 2.54
C PRO A 67 3.29 5.78 1.37
N GLY A 68 2.24 5.52 0.59
CA GLY A 68 1.68 6.52 -0.33
C GLY A 68 1.10 6.00 -1.66
N GLU A 69 1.91 6.11 -2.73
CA GLU A 69 1.51 6.00 -4.14
C GLU A 69 1.36 4.53 -4.62
N ASP A 70 0.47 3.77 -3.98
CA ASP A 70 0.36 2.32 -4.20
C ASP A 70 -0.24 1.95 -5.56
N ALA A 71 -1.10 2.81 -6.14
CA ALA A 71 -1.72 2.53 -7.43
C ALA A 71 -0.72 2.66 -8.58
N GLU A 72 0.09 3.72 -8.55
CA GLU A 72 1.19 3.99 -9.46
C GLU A 72 2.26 2.91 -9.34
N LEU A 73 2.61 2.52 -8.10
CA LEU A 73 3.56 1.44 -7.84
C LEU A 73 3.06 0.11 -8.41
N ALA A 74 1.79 -0.25 -8.19
CA ALA A 74 1.22 -1.49 -8.71
C ALA A 74 1.18 -1.51 -10.25
N ALA A 75 0.74 -0.41 -10.87
CA ALA A 75 0.73 -0.29 -12.33
C ALA A 75 2.13 -0.39 -12.93
N GLY A 76 3.09 0.34 -12.34
CA GLY A 76 4.49 0.32 -12.73
C GLY A 76 5.11 -1.07 -12.60
N PHE A 77 4.90 -1.74 -11.46
CA PHE A 77 5.37 -3.11 -11.21
C PHE A 77 4.85 -4.08 -12.28
N LEU A 78 3.54 -4.08 -12.55
CA LEU A 78 2.96 -4.98 -13.54
C LEU A 78 3.47 -4.69 -14.96
N PHE A 79 3.77 -3.43 -15.29
CA PHE A 79 4.37 -3.06 -16.56
C PHE A 79 5.84 -3.53 -16.66
N THR A 80 6.65 -3.30 -15.62
CA THR A 80 8.08 -3.69 -15.64
C THR A 80 8.27 -5.20 -15.63
N GLU A 81 7.35 -5.96 -15.03
CA GLU A 81 7.32 -7.43 -15.08
C GLU A 81 6.72 -7.99 -16.39
N GLY A 82 6.27 -7.13 -17.31
CA GLY A 82 5.72 -7.52 -18.61
C GLY A 82 4.31 -8.13 -18.56
N ILE A 83 3.61 -8.01 -17.42
CA ILE A 83 2.22 -8.45 -17.26
C ILE A 83 1.27 -7.48 -17.97
N LEU A 84 1.57 -6.19 -17.88
CA LEU A 84 0.96 -5.14 -18.70
C LEU A 84 1.96 -4.71 -19.79
N THR A 85 1.45 -4.50 -21.00
CA THR A 85 2.20 -3.99 -22.15
C THR A 85 1.68 -2.63 -22.64
N SER A 86 0.50 -2.22 -22.20
CA SER A 86 -0.10 -0.91 -22.50
C SER A 86 -0.93 -0.41 -21.31
N PRO A 87 -0.98 0.92 -21.05
CA PRO A 87 -1.86 1.50 -20.04
C PRO A 87 -3.35 1.18 -20.26
N ASP A 88 -3.79 0.98 -21.51
CA ASP A 88 -5.20 0.67 -21.82
C ASP A 88 -5.69 -0.66 -21.25
N GLN A 89 -4.77 -1.53 -20.83
CA GLN A 89 -5.10 -2.79 -20.17
C GLN A 89 -5.54 -2.59 -18.70
N VAL A 90 -5.26 -1.43 -18.11
CA VAL A 90 -5.70 -1.08 -16.76
C VAL A 90 -7.10 -0.47 -16.83
N LYS A 91 -8.11 -1.26 -16.44
CA LYS A 91 -9.48 -0.75 -16.32
C LYS A 91 -9.70 0.03 -15.02
N GLN A 92 -9.07 -0.42 -13.95
CA GLN A 92 -9.27 0.10 -12.60
C GLN A 92 -8.19 -0.44 -11.65
N ILE A 93 -7.76 0.41 -10.71
CA ILE A 93 -6.94 0.02 -9.56
C ILE A 93 -7.69 0.43 -8.29
N ARG A 94 -7.71 -0.44 -7.28
CA ARG A 94 -8.36 -0.21 -5.98
C ARG A 94 -7.55 -0.88 -4.87
N HIS A 95 -7.59 -0.30 -3.68
CA HIS A 95 -7.12 -0.99 -2.49
C HIS A 95 -8.08 -2.11 -2.09
N CYS A 96 -7.52 -3.29 -1.83
CA CYS A 96 -8.23 -4.42 -1.23
C CYS A 96 -7.94 -4.47 0.27
N GLY A 97 -8.96 -4.78 1.08
CA GLY A 97 -8.80 -5.07 2.52
C GLY A 97 -9.24 -3.96 3.47
N LEU A 98 -9.49 -4.35 4.72
CA LEU A 98 -9.89 -3.44 5.79
C LEU A 98 -8.71 -2.64 6.34
N LYS A 99 -9.02 -1.41 6.75
CA LYS A 99 -8.11 -0.50 7.47
C LYS A 99 -7.48 -1.20 8.67
N ILE A 100 -6.16 -1.41 8.67
CA ILE A 100 -5.45 -1.83 9.89
C ILE A 100 -5.26 -0.58 10.77
N GLY A 101 -6.28 -0.24 11.57
CA GLY A 101 -6.19 0.72 12.67
C GLY A 101 -6.12 -0.01 14.01
N LYS A 102 -5.28 0.46 14.94
CA LYS A 102 -5.02 -0.11 16.28
C LYS A 102 -6.25 -0.81 16.91
N GLY A 103 -6.15 -2.12 17.19
CA GLY A 103 -6.91 -2.75 18.28
C GLY A 103 -7.85 -3.93 17.99
N THR A 104 -7.95 -4.48 16.78
CA THR A 104 -8.81 -5.66 16.54
C THR A 104 -8.04 -6.97 16.70
N SER A 105 -8.71 -8.06 17.09
CA SER A 105 -8.10 -9.37 17.43
C SER A 105 -7.59 -10.12 16.19
N VAL A 106 -6.64 -11.06 16.34
CA VAL A 106 -6.03 -11.81 15.21
C VAL A 106 -7.05 -12.72 14.51
N VAL A 107 -8.11 -13.14 15.21
CA VAL A 107 -9.12 -14.10 14.73
C VAL A 107 -10.16 -13.44 13.81
N ASP A 108 -10.51 -12.17 14.03
CA ASP A 108 -11.46 -11.43 13.17
C ASP A 108 -10.85 -11.03 11.80
N ARG A 109 -9.53 -11.22 11.63
CA ARG A 109 -8.77 -10.78 10.44
C ARG A 109 -8.88 -11.72 9.25
N ALA A 110 -9.01 -13.02 9.48
CA ALA A 110 -8.95 -14.01 8.41
C ALA A 110 -10.17 -13.95 7.49
N ASP A 111 -11.35 -13.69 8.05
CA ASP A 111 -12.60 -13.65 7.28
C ASP A 111 -12.76 -12.34 6.50
N ALA A 112 -12.23 -11.23 7.02
CA ALA A 112 -12.36 -9.92 6.39
C ALA A 112 -11.29 -9.60 5.33
N LEU A 113 -10.11 -10.22 5.40
CA LEU A 113 -9.10 -10.13 4.32
C LEU A 113 -9.53 -10.87 3.05
N ASN A 114 -10.52 -11.76 3.16
CA ASN A 114 -11.09 -12.53 2.06
C ASN A 114 -12.38 -11.93 1.49
N SER A 115 -12.89 -10.81 2.01
CA SER A 115 -14.03 -10.14 1.39
C SER A 115 -13.57 -9.33 0.18
N ASN A 116 -13.72 -9.93 -1.02
CA ASN A 116 -13.55 -9.28 -2.33
C ASN A 116 -14.72 -8.31 -2.63
N THR A 117 -15.14 -7.50 -1.66
CA THR A 117 -16.21 -6.49 -1.85
C THR A 117 -15.60 -5.11 -2.11
#